data_AF-A0A494YY58-F1
#
_entry.id   AF-A0A494YY58-F1
#
_cell.length_a   1.000
_cell.length_b   1.000
_cell.length_c   1.000
_cell.angle_alpha   90.00
_cell.angle_beta   90.00
_cell.angle_gamma   90.00
#
_symmetry.space_group_name_H-M   'P 1'
#
loop_
_entity.id
_entity.type
_entity.pdbx_description
1 polymer ?
#
loop_
_entity_poly.entity_id
_entity_poly.type
_entity_poly.pdbx_seq_one_letter_code
_entity_poly.pdbx_strand_id
1 'polypeptide(L)'
;MAIIRVEKKENYVVLDRGLLNDARLSWKAKGILAYMLSMPDNWVFYVEELMKHGSDGERSFRSGFNELKKFGYLERFPVYENHQIVKWETIVYEVPQNLLSQNVNVSNINSHTINQQNEALLNTDFKLNTELLNTDSKDIVEFAIPFKEIIDYLNKQANTNYRYTTKTTQKHIKARFNEGFTEADFKTVIDKKVSTWLHDENMNKYLRPETLFGTKFESYLNEKVSGEMVKNEREPYVFSDGINF
;
A
#
# COMPACT_ATOMS: atom_id res chain seq x y z
N MET A 1 26.96 -12.56 -25.45
CA MET A 1 27.74 -12.42 -24.20
C MET A 1 27.65 -13.74 -23.45
N ALA A 2 28.76 -14.26 -22.92
CA ALA A 2 28.78 -15.52 -22.17
C ALA A 2 28.69 -15.24 -20.67
N ILE A 3 28.00 -16.10 -19.92
CA ILE A 3 27.92 -16.03 -18.46
C ILE A 3 28.81 -17.15 -17.90
N ILE A 4 29.79 -16.80 -17.08
CA ILE A 4 30.63 -17.76 -16.35
C ILE A 4 30.08 -17.85 -14.93
N ARG A 5 29.67 -19.05 -14.52
CA ARG A 5 29.11 -19.31 -13.18
C ARG A 5 30.16 -20.01 -12.32
N VAL A 6 30.31 -19.56 -11.09
CA VAL A 6 31.16 -20.18 -10.07
C VAL A 6 30.33 -21.24 -9.33
N GLU A 7 30.92 -22.41 -9.10
CA GLU A 7 30.35 -23.44 -8.23
C GLU A 7 30.23 -22.90 -6.80
N LYS A 8 29.00 -22.87 -6.26
CA LYS A 8 28.73 -22.33 -4.91
C LYS A 8 28.90 -23.46 -3.89
N LYS A 9 29.80 -23.26 -2.91
CA LYS A 9 30.08 -24.24 -1.86
C LYS A 9 29.46 -23.84 -0.52
N GLU A 10 29.59 -22.58 -0.12
CA GLU A 10 29.10 -22.04 1.14
C GLU A 10 28.68 -20.56 0.96
N ASN A 11 27.90 -20.02 1.92
CA ASN A 11 27.48 -18.60 2.00
C ASN A 11 26.82 -18.05 0.72
N TYR A 12 25.80 -18.73 0.23
CA TYR A 12 24.98 -18.28 -0.88
C TYR A 12 23.51 -18.34 -0.51
N VAL A 13 22.71 -17.55 -1.22
CA VAL A 13 21.27 -17.46 -1.03
C VAL A 13 20.63 -18.07 -2.27
N VAL A 14 19.71 -18.99 -2.05
CA VAL A 14 18.84 -19.50 -3.12
C VAL A 14 17.60 -18.62 -3.12
N LEU A 15 17.31 -18.03 -4.28
CA LEU A 15 16.17 -17.16 -4.48
C LEU A 15 15.32 -17.70 -5.61
N ASP A 16 14.00 -17.59 -5.48
CA ASP A 16 13.07 -17.86 -6.56
C ASP A 16 13.36 -16.96 -7.77
N ARG A 17 13.27 -17.54 -8.97
CA ARG A 17 13.56 -16.80 -10.21
C ARG A 17 12.43 -15.83 -10.56
N GLY A 18 11.21 -16.07 -10.09
CA GLY A 18 10.06 -15.21 -10.31
C GLY A 18 10.30 -13.79 -9.81
N LEU A 19 10.85 -13.63 -8.61
CA LEU A 19 11.16 -12.30 -8.05
C LEU A 19 12.20 -11.54 -8.90
N LEU A 20 13.22 -12.24 -9.40
CA LEU A 20 14.28 -11.64 -10.23
C LEU A 20 13.79 -11.32 -11.65
N ASN A 21 12.80 -12.08 -12.14
CA ASN A 21 12.23 -11.93 -13.47
C ASN A 21 10.98 -11.05 -13.53
N ASP A 22 10.45 -10.60 -12.39
CA ASP A 22 9.31 -9.68 -12.39
C ASP A 22 9.70 -8.36 -13.08
N ALA A 23 9.07 -8.08 -14.22
CA ALA A 23 9.30 -6.88 -15.02
C ALA A 23 8.74 -5.61 -14.36
N ARG A 24 7.85 -5.76 -13.37
CA ARG A 24 7.28 -4.65 -12.61
C ARG A 24 8.26 -4.08 -11.60
N LEU A 25 9.27 -4.86 -11.19
CA LEU A 25 10.27 -4.47 -10.21
C LEU A 25 11.51 -3.85 -10.85
N SER A 26 11.92 -2.70 -10.32
CA SER A 26 13.20 -2.07 -10.60
C SER A 26 14.35 -2.90 -10.02
N TRP A 27 15.54 -2.74 -10.60
CA TRP A 27 16.75 -3.41 -10.10
C TRP A 27 17.06 -3.08 -8.63
N LYS A 28 16.70 -1.87 -8.17
CA LYS A 28 16.81 -1.46 -6.77
C LYS A 28 15.88 -2.29 -5.88
N ALA A 29 14.60 -2.39 -6.26
CA ALA A 29 13.62 -3.22 -5.56
C ALA A 29 14.06 -4.68 -5.51
N LYS A 30 14.53 -5.24 -6.63
CA LYS A 30 15.07 -6.61 -6.69
C LYS A 30 16.26 -6.82 -5.75
N GLY A 31 17.20 -5.87 -5.72
CA GLY A 31 18.35 -5.92 -4.82
C GLY A 31 17.95 -5.87 -3.34
N ILE A 32 17.02 -4.97 -2.99
CA ILE A 32 16.50 -4.85 -1.62
C ILE A 32 15.81 -6.15 -1.20
N LEU A 33 14.93 -6.69 -2.04
CA LEU A 33 14.21 -7.93 -1.75
C LEU A 33 15.16 -9.12 -1.61
N ALA A 34 16.12 -9.27 -2.52
CA ALA A 34 17.13 -10.32 -2.46
C ALA A 34 17.97 -10.25 -1.19
N TYR A 35 18.33 -9.04 -0.74
CA TYR A 35 19.03 -8.85 0.53
C TYR A 35 18.16 -9.22 1.72
N MET A 36 16.90 -8.76 1.77
CA MET A 36 15.98 -9.11 2.85
C MET A 36 15.76 -10.62 2.95
N LEU A 37 15.58 -11.32 1.82
CA LEU A 37 15.43 -12.78 1.77
C LEU A 37 16.73 -13.55 2.07
N SER A 38 17.88 -12.87 2.12
CA SER A 38 19.15 -13.48 2.54
C SER A 38 19.36 -13.51 4.06
N MET A 39 18.52 -12.79 4.81
CA MET A 39 18.63 -12.70 6.25
C MET A 39 18.00 -13.92 6.94
N PRO A 40 18.40 -14.25 8.18
CA PRO A 40 17.78 -15.33 8.96
C PRO A 40 16.26 -15.12 9.17
N ASP A 41 15.50 -16.20 9.30
CA ASP A 41 14.04 -16.18 9.42
C ASP A 41 13.49 -15.34 10.58
N ASN A 42 14.26 -15.20 11.67
CA ASN A 42 13.89 -14.43 12.86
C ASN A 42 14.34 -12.96 12.80
N TRP A 43 14.81 -12.49 11.65
CA TRP A 43 15.30 -11.13 11.49
C TRP A 43 14.15 -10.12 11.52
N VAL A 44 14.30 -9.08 12.36
CA VAL A 44 13.35 -7.97 12.42
C VAL A 44 13.88 -6.82 11.56
N PHE A 45 13.15 -6.52 10.49
CA PHE A 45 13.57 -5.49 9.52
C PHE A 45 13.20 -4.08 9.97
N TYR A 46 14.22 -3.31 10.35
CA TYR A 46 14.14 -1.87 10.52
C TYR A 46 14.67 -1.16 9.27
N VAL A 47 13.92 -0.18 8.77
CA VAL A 47 14.31 0.55 7.54
C VAL A 47 15.61 1.30 7.73
N GLU A 48 15.81 1.93 8.89
CA GLU A 48 17.05 2.66 9.19
C GLU A 48 18.26 1.73 9.20
N GLU A 49 18.09 0.47 9.62
CA GLU A 49 19.16 -0.52 9.64
C GLU A 49 19.45 -1.03 8.23
N LEU A 50 18.43 -1.40 7.47
CA LEU A 50 18.57 -1.84 6.07
C LEU A 50 19.32 -0.82 5.22
N MET A 51 19.07 0.47 5.44
CA MET A 51 19.74 1.55 4.72
C MET A 51 21.24 1.64 5.01
N LYS A 52 21.73 1.12 6.14
CA LYS A 52 23.17 1.11 6.45
C LYS A 52 23.94 0.02 5.71
N HIS A 53 23.25 -1.02 5.24
CA HIS A 53 23.87 -2.17 4.56
C HIS A 53 24.02 -1.96 3.06
N GLY A 54 23.53 -0.84 2.51
CA GLY A 54 23.66 -0.47 1.10
C GLY A 54 24.45 0.82 0.90
N SER A 55 25.08 0.95 -0.28
CA SER A 55 25.68 2.21 -0.74
C SER A 55 24.65 3.15 -1.39
N ASP A 56 23.44 2.66 -1.63
CA ASP A 56 22.32 3.43 -2.16
C ASP A 56 21.89 4.55 -1.21
N GLY A 57 21.66 5.75 -1.76
CA GLY A 57 21.11 6.86 -0.99
C GLY A 57 19.67 6.60 -0.51
N GLU A 58 19.28 7.23 0.59
CA GLU A 58 17.97 7.04 1.24
C GLU A 58 16.79 7.11 0.25
N ARG A 59 16.79 8.10 -0.65
CA ARG A 59 15.72 8.27 -1.65
C ARG A 59 15.64 7.07 -2.61
N SER A 60 16.79 6.52 -3.00
CA SER A 60 16.89 5.33 -3.86
C SER A 60 16.28 4.12 -3.15
N PHE A 61 16.71 3.89 -1.91
CA PHE A 61 16.21 2.80 -1.08
C PHE A 61 14.69 2.89 -0.86
N ARG A 62 14.19 4.05 -0.42
CA ARG A 62 12.75 4.26 -0.17
C ARG A 62 11.89 4.06 -1.41
N SER A 63 12.39 4.47 -2.58
CA SER A 63 11.69 4.24 -3.84
C SER A 63 11.52 2.74 -4.11
N GLY A 64 12.61 1.96 -4.03
CA GLY A 64 12.54 0.51 -4.22
C GLY A 64 11.73 -0.21 -3.14
N PHE A 65 11.83 0.22 -1.89
CA PHE A 65 11.05 -0.35 -0.79
C PHE A 65 9.53 -0.12 -0.96
N ASN A 66 9.14 1.08 -1.39
CA ASN A 66 7.73 1.40 -1.69
C ASN A 66 7.21 0.62 -2.90
N GLU A 67 8.06 0.34 -3.87
CA GLU A 67 7.75 -0.49 -5.03
C GLU A 67 7.46 -1.94 -4.62
N LEU A 68 8.28 -2.53 -3.74
CA LEU A 68 8.03 -3.86 -3.17
C LEU A 68 6.70 -3.92 -2.42
N LYS A 69 6.41 -2.89 -1.61
CA LYS A 69 5.12 -2.77 -0.92
C LYS A 69 3.96 -2.70 -1.91
N LYS A 70 4.07 -1.86 -2.94
CA LYS A 70 3.05 -1.69 -3.98
C LYS A 70 2.75 -3.00 -4.71
N PHE A 71 3.78 -3.78 -5.03
CA PHE A 71 3.63 -5.03 -5.77
C PHE A 71 3.43 -6.26 -4.87
N GLY A 72 3.22 -6.08 -3.57
CA GLY A 72 2.83 -7.15 -2.65
C GLY A 72 3.96 -8.08 -2.22
N TYR A 73 5.22 -7.66 -2.41
CA TYR A 73 6.40 -8.37 -1.90
C TYR A 73 6.71 -8.00 -0.45
N LEU A 74 6.09 -6.95 0.07
CA LEU A 74 6.36 -6.45 1.41
C LEU A 74 5.10 -5.87 2.04
N GLU A 75 4.92 -6.15 3.33
CA GLU A 75 3.92 -5.51 4.19
C GLU A 75 4.61 -4.89 5.39
N ARG A 76 4.14 -3.72 5.82
CA ARG A 76 4.70 -3.02 6.98
C ARG A 76 3.57 -2.47 7.84
N PHE A 77 3.58 -2.80 9.11
CA PHE A 77 2.53 -2.42 10.06
C PHE A 77 3.11 -1.92 11.38
N PRO A 78 2.42 -0.99 12.05
CA PRO A 78 2.82 -0.52 13.36
C PRO A 78 2.43 -1.55 14.42
N VAL A 79 3.35 -1.78 15.37
CA VAL A 79 3.12 -2.56 16.58
C VAL A 79 2.79 -1.58 17.70
N TYR A 80 1.66 -1.82 18.35
CA TYR A 80 1.16 -0.96 19.41
C TYR A 80 1.37 -1.59 20.78
N GLU A 81 1.84 -0.80 21.74
CA GLU A 81 1.71 -1.10 23.16
C GLU A 81 1.00 0.08 23.82
N ASN A 82 0.00 -0.18 24.67
CA ASN A 82 -0.75 0.86 25.39
C ASN A 82 -1.27 1.99 24.47
N HIS A 83 -1.75 1.66 23.27
CA HIS A 83 -2.20 2.61 22.24
C HIS A 83 -1.13 3.54 21.66
N GLN A 84 0.16 3.26 21.91
CA GLN A 84 1.29 3.97 21.31
C GLN A 84 2.02 3.06 20.33
N ILE A 85 2.45 3.61 19.20
CA ILE A 85 3.30 2.87 18.25
C ILE A 85 4.67 2.74 18.87
N VAL A 86 5.09 1.51 19.17
CA VAL A 86 6.40 1.22 19.74
C VAL A 86 7.42 0.94 18.64
N LYS A 87 7.02 0.19 17.62
CA LYS A 87 7.89 -0.17 16.50
C LYS A 87 7.07 -0.45 15.25
N TRP A 88 7.74 -0.50 14.11
CA TRP A 88 7.17 -0.97 12.86
C TRP A 88 7.74 -2.34 12.55
N GLU A 89 6.87 -3.30 12.24
CA GLU A 89 7.26 -4.62 11.76
C GLU A 89 7.02 -4.72 10.27
N THR A 90 7.85 -5.55 9.62
CA THR A 90 7.85 -5.73 8.18
C THR A 90 7.83 -7.22 7.88
N ILE A 91 6.88 -7.66 7.05
CA ILE A 91 6.81 -9.02 6.50
C ILE A 91 7.27 -8.95 5.04
N VAL A 92 8.11 -9.90 4.65
CA VAL A 92 8.69 -10.01 3.31
C VAL A 92 8.20 -11.31 2.69
N TYR A 93 7.75 -11.22 1.44
CA TYR A 93 7.26 -12.37 0.69
C TYR A 93 8.15 -12.61 -0.53
N GLU A 94 8.46 -13.88 -0.78
CA GLU A 94 9.20 -14.28 -1.99
C GLU A 94 8.30 -14.23 -3.24
N VAL A 95 7.00 -14.48 -3.06
CA VAL A 95 5.96 -14.41 -4.10
C VAL A 95 4.97 -13.29 -3.74
N PRO A 96 4.58 -12.44 -4.69
CA PRO A 96 3.76 -11.27 -4.40
C PRO A 96 2.33 -11.66 -3.99
N GLN A 97 1.89 -11.20 -2.83
CA GLN A 97 0.59 -11.58 -2.24
C GLN A 97 -0.61 -10.95 -2.95
N ASN A 98 -0.42 -9.84 -3.67
CA ASN A 98 -1.50 -9.18 -4.40
C ASN A 98 -2.00 -9.97 -5.63
N LEU A 99 -1.21 -10.90 -6.18
CA LEU A 99 -1.60 -11.76 -7.30
C LEU A 99 -2.52 -12.90 -6.85
N LEU A 100 -2.40 -13.35 -5.59
CA LEU A 100 -3.28 -14.38 -5.02
C LEU A 100 -4.72 -13.85 -4.85
N SER A 101 -4.88 -12.55 -4.62
CA SER A 101 -6.18 -11.87 -4.52
C SER A 101 -6.88 -11.65 -5.87
N GLN A 102 -6.16 -11.70 -6.99
CA GLN A 102 -6.74 -11.47 -8.34
C GLN A 102 -7.30 -12.76 -8.97
N ASN A 103 -6.87 -13.93 -8.51
CA ASN A 103 -7.26 -15.23 -9.07
C ASN A 103 -8.52 -15.85 -8.43
N VAL A 104 -9.21 -15.13 -7.54
CA VAL A 104 -10.52 -15.53 -6.99
C VAL A 104 -11.66 -14.71 -7.63
N ASN A 105 -11.61 -14.56 -8.95
CA ASN A 105 -12.76 -14.22 -9.78
C ASN A 105 -13.02 -15.36 -10.77
N VAL A 106 -13.37 -16.54 -10.24
CA VAL A 106 -13.99 -17.59 -11.06
C VAL A 106 -15.48 -17.50 -10.86
N SER A 107 -16.15 -16.79 -11.78
CA SER A 107 -17.55 -17.05 -12.07
C SER A 107 -17.71 -17.28 -13.57
N ASN A 108 -18.06 -18.52 -13.89
CA ASN A 108 -18.71 -19.01 -15.11
C ASN A 108 -18.13 -18.60 -16.47
N ILE A 109 -17.31 -19.47 -17.05
CA ILE A 109 -17.33 -19.68 -18.50
C ILE A 109 -17.66 -21.15 -18.74
N ASN A 110 -18.85 -21.38 -19.29
CA ASN A 110 -19.36 -22.67 -19.69
C ASN A 110 -18.40 -23.37 -20.66
N SER A 111 -18.19 -24.66 -20.44
CA SER A 111 -17.59 -25.58 -21.39
C SER A 111 -18.42 -25.64 -22.68
N HIS A 112 -17.86 -25.11 -23.78
CA HIS A 112 -17.80 -25.74 -25.11
C HIS A 112 -17.39 -24.67 -26.14
N THR A 113 -16.13 -24.69 -26.58
CA THR A 113 -15.69 -24.88 -27.98
C THR A 113 -14.16 -24.68 -28.05
N ILE A 114 -13.45 -25.72 -28.48
CA ILE A 114 -12.00 -25.77 -28.70
C ILE A 114 -11.67 -25.26 -30.11
N ASN A 115 -10.56 -24.53 -30.27
CA ASN A 115 -9.55 -24.53 -31.37
C ASN A 115 -8.96 -23.12 -31.56
N GLN A 116 -7.68 -22.85 -31.81
CA GLN A 116 -6.40 -23.56 -31.80
C GLN A 116 -5.32 -22.49 -32.14
N GLN A 117 -4.05 -22.71 -31.77
CA GLN A 117 -2.80 -22.00 -32.15
C GLN A 117 -2.37 -20.81 -31.25
N ASN A 118 -1.17 -20.69 -30.65
CA ASN A 118 0.05 -21.51 -30.58
C ASN A 118 0.93 -21.05 -29.38
N GLU A 119 1.52 -22.03 -28.65
CA GLU A 119 2.91 -22.16 -28.13
C GLU A 119 3.54 -21.07 -27.21
N ALA A 120 4.22 -21.34 -26.08
CA ALA A 120 4.64 -22.58 -25.41
C ALA A 120 4.65 -22.35 -23.87
N LEU A 121 3.89 -23.17 -23.15
CA LEU A 121 3.88 -23.23 -21.69
C LEU A 121 4.75 -24.40 -21.24
N LEU A 122 5.86 -24.13 -20.57
CA LEU A 122 6.53 -25.12 -19.72
C LEU A 122 5.97 -24.98 -18.30
N ASN A 123 4.97 -25.81 -18.01
CA ASN A 123 4.56 -26.19 -16.67
C ASN A 123 5.64 -27.10 -16.07
N THR A 124 5.98 -26.87 -14.80
CA THR A 124 6.26 -27.96 -13.85
C THR A 124 5.73 -27.54 -12.48
N ASP A 125 4.56 -28.10 -12.17
CA ASP A 125 4.01 -28.46 -10.85
C ASP A 125 4.68 -27.89 -9.59
N PHE A 126 4.08 -26.83 -9.02
CA PHE A 126 4.20 -26.54 -7.59
C PHE A 126 3.01 -27.17 -6.86
N LYS A 127 3.25 -28.31 -6.23
CA LYS A 127 2.35 -28.87 -5.21
C LYS A 127 2.63 -28.10 -3.90
N LEU A 128 1.81 -27.10 -3.60
CA LEU A 128 1.83 -26.40 -2.31
C LEU A 128 1.23 -27.31 -1.23
N ASN A 129 2.04 -27.65 -0.22
CA ASN A 129 1.54 -28.26 1.02
C ASN A 129 0.58 -27.26 1.70
N THR A 130 -0.69 -27.63 1.76
CA THR A 130 -1.79 -26.83 2.27
C THR A 130 -2.01 -27.15 3.74
N GLU A 131 -1.19 -26.62 4.65
CA GLU A 131 -1.42 -26.86 6.10
C GLU A 131 -1.40 -25.61 7.00
N LEU A 132 -1.26 -24.37 6.49
CA LEU A 132 -1.20 -23.20 7.40
C LEU A 132 -2.01 -21.94 7.05
N LEU A 133 -3.01 -21.98 6.16
CA LEU A 133 -3.87 -20.80 5.95
C LEU A 133 -5.36 -21.16 5.85
N ASN A 134 -5.93 -21.52 7.00
CA ASN A 134 -7.37 -21.40 7.23
C ASN A 134 -7.61 -20.16 8.10
N THR A 135 -7.56 -18.97 7.49
CA THR A 135 -8.22 -17.79 8.04
C THR A 135 -8.88 -17.05 6.90
N ASP A 136 -10.20 -16.89 6.99
CA ASP A 136 -11.07 -16.39 5.94
C ASP A 136 -10.55 -15.10 5.29
N SER A 137 -10.46 -15.08 3.96
CA SER A 137 -9.97 -13.97 3.12
C SER A 137 -10.76 -12.65 3.27
N LYS A 138 -11.81 -12.63 4.09
CA LYS A 138 -12.58 -11.44 4.43
C LYS A 138 -11.85 -10.52 5.41
N ASP A 139 -10.99 -11.09 6.26
CA ASP A 139 -10.29 -10.38 7.34
C ASP A 139 -9.07 -9.60 6.83
N ILE A 140 -8.44 -10.05 5.73
CA ILE A 140 -7.21 -9.45 5.19
C ILE A 140 -7.48 -8.08 4.52
N VAL A 141 -8.64 -7.90 3.88
CA VAL A 141 -9.04 -6.62 3.28
C VAL A 141 -9.46 -5.59 4.34
N GLU A 142 -9.78 -6.05 5.56
CA GLU A 142 -10.20 -5.18 6.66
C GLU A 142 -9.01 -4.48 7.35
N PHE A 143 -7.80 -5.07 7.25
CA PHE A 143 -6.61 -4.61 7.99
C PHE A 143 -5.74 -3.56 7.28
N ALA A 144 -5.99 -3.25 6.00
CA ALA A 144 -5.16 -2.33 5.20
C ALA A 144 -5.74 -0.91 5.04
N ILE A 145 -7.01 -0.68 5.41
CA ILE A 145 -7.67 0.62 5.24
C ILE A 145 -7.52 1.42 6.55
N PRO A 146 -6.96 2.64 6.54
CA PRO A 146 -6.72 3.46 7.72
C PRO A 146 -8.01 4.12 8.24
N PHE A 147 -8.98 3.29 8.67
CA PHE A 147 -10.30 3.75 9.14
C PHE A 147 -10.17 4.66 10.36
N LYS A 148 -9.26 4.32 11.29
CA LYS A 148 -9.05 5.04 12.53
C LYS A 148 -8.49 6.43 12.25
N GLU A 149 -7.47 6.53 11.42
CA GLU A 149 -6.78 7.78 11.10
C GLU A 149 -7.72 8.79 10.41
N ILE A 150 -8.54 8.33 9.46
CA ILE A 150 -9.50 9.17 8.74
C ILE A 150 -10.56 9.73 9.69
N ILE A 151 -11.08 8.88 10.59
CA ILE A 151 -12.16 9.27 11.50
C ILE A 151 -11.65 10.07 12.70
N ASP A 152 -10.48 9.76 13.25
CA ASP A 152 -9.83 10.57 14.27
C ASP A 152 -9.57 11.98 13.72
N TYR A 153 -9.19 12.11 12.44
CA TYR A 153 -9.03 13.40 11.79
C TYR A 153 -10.35 14.17 11.67
N LEU A 154 -11.43 13.53 11.21
CA LEU A 154 -12.77 14.14 11.15
C LEU A 154 -13.23 14.60 12.54
N ASN A 155 -13.07 13.75 13.55
CA ASN A 155 -13.44 14.03 14.93
C ASN A 155 -12.71 15.26 15.47
N LYS A 156 -11.40 15.34 15.20
CA LYS A 156 -10.56 16.49 15.58
C LYS A 156 -11.00 17.78 14.88
N GLN A 157 -11.28 17.76 13.58
CA GLN A 157 -11.61 18.97 12.82
C GLN A 157 -13.04 19.44 13.05
N ALA A 158 -14.00 18.52 13.19
CA ALA A 158 -15.42 18.86 13.35
C ALA A 158 -15.88 18.89 14.82
N ASN A 159 -14.98 18.67 15.78
CA ASN A 159 -15.30 18.51 17.20
C ASN A 159 -16.40 17.45 17.44
N THR A 160 -16.21 16.28 16.85
CA THR A 160 -17.17 15.14 16.92
C THR A 160 -16.49 13.89 17.49
N ASN A 161 -17.26 12.82 17.71
CA ASN A 161 -16.77 11.57 18.29
C ASN A 161 -17.33 10.33 17.56
N TYR A 162 -17.24 10.33 16.23
CA TYR A 162 -17.62 9.18 15.41
C TYR A 162 -16.66 8.01 15.66
N ARG A 163 -17.21 6.79 15.65
CA ARG A 163 -16.43 5.57 15.83
C ARG A 163 -15.99 5.04 14.47
N TYR A 164 -14.69 4.81 14.31
CA TYR A 164 -14.13 4.19 13.10
C TYR A 164 -14.50 2.71 12.97
N THR A 165 -14.93 2.06 14.06
CA THR A 165 -15.28 0.64 14.11
C THR A 165 -16.71 0.33 13.68
N THR A 166 -17.52 1.35 13.34
CA THR A 166 -18.91 1.09 12.92
C THR A 166 -18.96 0.63 11.47
N LYS A 167 -19.76 -0.41 11.21
CA LYS A 167 -19.93 -0.99 9.87
C LYS A 167 -20.32 0.04 8.81
N THR A 168 -21.18 0.99 9.16
CA THR A 168 -21.61 2.06 8.24
C THR A 168 -20.44 2.96 7.86
N THR A 169 -19.66 3.44 8.83
CA THR A 169 -18.48 4.27 8.59
C THR A 169 -17.43 3.55 7.76
N GLN A 170 -17.10 2.31 8.13
CA GLN A 170 -16.14 1.49 7.38
C GLN A 170 -16.62 1.23 5.96
N LYS A 171 -17.93 0.96 5.76
CA LYS A 171 -18.51 0.75 4.42
C LYS A 171 -18.28 1.95 3.50
N HIS A 172 -18.52 3.16 3.98
CA HIS A 172 -18.33 4.36 3.16
C HIS A 172 -16.85 4.59 2.82
N ILE A 173 -15.96 4.45 3.81
CA ILE A 173 -14.53 4.62 3.58
C ILE A 173 -14.02 3.55 2.60
N LYS A 174 -14.36 2.28 2.84
CA LYS A 174 -13.97 1.15 1.97
C LYS A 174 -14.46 1.34 0.53
N ALA A 175 -15.67 1.85 0.34
CA ALA A 175 -16.18 2.14 -1.00
C ALA A 175 -15.28 3.10 -1.78
N ARG A 176 -14.79 4.18 -1.14
CA ARG A 176 -13.90 5.16 -1.82
C ARG A 176 -12.48 4.62 -2.03
N PHE A 177 -11.95 3.82 -1.11
CA PHE A 177 -10.68 3.13 -1.34
C PHE A 177 -10.75 2.17 -2.53
N ASN A 178 -11.85 1.44 -2.68
CA ASN A 178 -12.08 0.57 -3.84
C ASN A 178 -12.21 1.34 -5.16
N GLU A 179 -12.64 2.60 -5.11
CA GLU A 179 -12.68 3.51 -6.26
C GLU A 179 -11.30 4.15 -6.56
N GLY A 180 -10.30 3.94 -5.71
CA GLY A 180 -8.92 4.42 -5.91
C GLY A 180 -8.57 5.70 -5.16
N PHE A 181 -9.44 6.20 -4.28
CA PHE A 181 -9.15 7.38 -3.46
C PHE A 181 -8.21 7.04 -2.30
N THR A 182 -7.35 8.00 -1.94
CA THR A 182 -6.32 7.87 -0.91
C THR A 182 -6.74 8.54 0.39
N GLU A 183 -6.08 8.18 1.51
CA GLU A 183 -6.27 8.86 2.81
C GLU A 183 -6.15 10.40 2.72
N ALA A 184 -5.25 10.90 1.88
CA ALA A 184 -5.07 12.34 1.67
C ALA A 184 -6.31 13.01 1.05
N ASP A 185 -7.02 12.30 0.17
CA ASP A 185 -8.26 12.79 -0.44
C ASP A 185 -9.36 12.91 0.63
N PHE A 186 -9.44 11.95 1.55
CA PHE A 186 -10.37 12.01 2.68
C PHE A 186 -10.11 13.24 3.56
N LYS A 187 -8.84 13.48 3.93
CA LYS A 187 -8.46 14.66 4.72
C LYS A 187 -8.79 15.96 4.00
N THR A 188 -8.54 16.02 2.69
CA THR A 188 -8.88 17.18 1.86
C THR A 188 -10.39 17.46 1.84
N VAL A 189 -11.22 16.42 1.69
CA VAL A 189 -12.69 16.56 1.75
C VAL A 189 -13.13 17.04 3.14
N ILE A 190 -12.54 16.51 4.21
CA ILE A 190 -12.82 16.94 5.58
C ILE A 190 -12.49 18.43 5.73
N ASP A 191 -11.31 18.88 5.33
CA ASP A 191 -10.88 20.28 5.47
C ASP A 191 -11.81 21.24 4.71
N LYS A 192 -12.17 20.89 3.46
CA LYS A 192 -13.09 21.68 2.64
C LYS A 192 -14.48 21.78 3.26
N LYS A 193 -15.00 20.67 3.79
CA LYS A 193 -16.35 20.64 4.36
C LYS A 193 -16.42 21.19 5.76
N VAL A 194 -15.40 21.00 6.57
CA VAL A 194 -15.32 21.64 7.89
C VAL A 194 -15.22 23.16 7.71
N SER A 195 -14.35 23.66 6.83
CA SER A 195 -14.23 25.11 6.61
C SER A 195 -15.53 25.77 6.11
N THR A 196 -16.34 25.07 5.34
CA THR A 196 -17.60 25.61 4.78
C THR A 196 -18.83 25.34 5.64
N TRP A 197 -18.90 24.20 6.33
CA TRP A 197 -20.12 23.74 7.01
C TRP A 197 -20.05 23.84 8.53
N LEU A 198 -18.87 23.92 9.17
CA LEU A 198 -18.77 23.89 10.64
C LEU A 198 -19.49 25.06 11.31
N HIS A 199 -19.40 26.25 10.72
CA HIS A 199 -20.03 27.48 11.24
C HIS A 199 -21.40 27.78 10.62
N ASP A 200 -21.89 26.91 9.74
CA ASP A 200 -23.22 27.04 9.13
C ASP A 200 -24.24 26.28 9.97
N GLU A 201 -25.23 26.99 10.52
CA GLU A 201 -26.29 26.43 11.38
C GLU A 201 -27.09 25.30 10.71
N ASN A 202 -27.22 25.33 9.39
CA ASN A 202 -27.94 24.30 8.64
C ASN A 202 -27.03 23.19 8.14
N MET A 203 -25.78 23.50 7.81
CA MET A 203 -24.90 22.51 7.17
C MET A 203 -24.03 21.72 8.15
N ASN A 204 -23.75 22.23 9.35
CA ASN A 204 -22.88 21.55 10.34
C ASN A 204 -23.35 20.12 10.65
N LYS A 205 -24.67 19.90 10.77
CA LYS A 205 -25.25 18.56 11.00
C LYS A 205 -24.90 17.51 9.94
N TYR A 206 -24.36 17.91 8.79
CA TYR A 206 -23.93 17.01 7.72
C TYR A 206 -22.44 16.65 7.76
N LEU A 207 -21.66 17.18 8.71
CA LEU A 207 -20.28 16.75 8.99
C LEU A 207 -20.26 15.36 9.64
N ARG A 208 -20.61 14.35 8.85
CA ARG A 208 -20.75 12.94 9.22
C ARG A 208 -20.08 12.04 8.19
N PRO A 209 -19.56 10.86 8.56
CA PRO A 209 -18.93 9.94 7.61
C PRO A 209 -19.82 9.57 6.42
N GLU A 210 -21.11 9.33 6.66
CA GLU A 210 -22.07 8.96 5.60
C GLU A 210 -22.25 10.07 4.56
N THR A 211 -22.33 11.33 4.99
CA THR A 211 -22.51 12.45 4.07
C THR A 211 -21.21 12.79 3.33
N LEU A 212 -20.10 12.84 4.07
CA LEU A 212 -18.80 13.25 3.53
C LEU A 212 -18.24 12.20 2.57
N PHE A 213 -18.39 10.91 2.89
CA PHE A 213 -17.83 9.79 2.13
C PHE A 213 -18.89 9.04 1.31
N GLY A 214 -20.06 9.67 1.12
CA GLY A 214 -21.14 9.21 0.26
C GLY A 214 -20.82 9.39 -1.23
N THR A 215 -21.83 9.29 -2.09
CA THR A 215 -21.68 9.34 -3.55
C THR A 215 -21.18 10.68 -4.10
N LYS A 216 -21.20 11.75 -3.29
CA LYS A 216 -20.74 13.09 -3.66
C LYS A 216 -19.26 13.36 -3.32
N PHE A 217 -18.52 12.34 -2.87
CA PHE A 217 -17.14 12.48 -2.39
C PHE A 217 -16.22 13.18 -3.40
N GLU A 218 -16.19 12.72 -4.66
CA GLU A 218 -15.35 13.31 -5.71
C GLU A 218 -15.74 14.77 -6.01
N SER A 219 -17.04 15.09 -5.94
CA SER A 219 -17.50 16.47 -6.11
C SER A 219 -16.99 17.37 -4.99
N TYR A 220 -16.96 16.89 -3.75
CA TYR A 220 -16.41 17.65 -2.62
C TYR A 220 -14.89 17.79 -2.73
N LEU A 221 -14.21 16.72 -3.16
CA LEU A 221 -12.77 16.74 -3.39
C LEU A 221 -12.37 17.79 -4.43
N ASN A 222 -13.20 18.02 -5.45
CA ASN A 222 -12.95 18.97 -6.53
C ASN A 222 -13.62 20.35 -6.33
N GLU A 223 -14.28 20.58 -5.19
CA GLU A 223 -14.97 21.83 -4.92
C GLU A 223 -14.00 23.02 -4.78
N LYS A 224 -14.34 24.16 -5.39
CA LYS A 224 -13.57 25.41 -5.31
C LYS A 224 -14.03 26.19 -4.08
N VAL A 225 -13.24 26.17 -3.01
CA VAL A 225 -13.50 26.98 -1.80
C VAL A 225 -13.11 28.43 -2.06
N SER A 226 -14.07 29.34 -2.02
CA SER A 226 -13.85 30.79 -2.10
C SER A 226 -13.60 31.35 -0.69
N GLY A 227 -12.34 31.40 -0.27
CA GLY A 227 -11.93 31.96 1.01
C GLY A 227 -10.40 31.92 1.15
N GLU A 228 -9.81 33.05 1.54
CA GLU A 228 -8.36 33.29 1.57
C GLU A 228 -7.56 32.17 2.24
N MET A 229 -6.57 31.68 1.49
CA MET A 229 -5.56 30.76 2.00
C MET A 229 -4.67 31.49 3.01
N VAL A 230 -4.63 31.00 4.25
CA VAL A 230 -3.35 30.97 4.95
C VAL A 230 -2.46 30.04 4.12
N LYS A 231 -1.55 30.65 3.37
CA LYS A 231 -0.46 29.96 2.69
C LYS A 231 0.32 29.16 3.73
N ASN A 232 0.18 27.84 3.73
CA ASN A 232 1.33 27.01 4.06
C ASN A 232 2.08 26.83 2.74
N GLU A 233 3.19 27.55 2.67
CA GLU A 233 4.13 27.59 1.57
C GLU A 233 4.42 26.17 1.08
N ARG A 234 3.94 25.86 -0.12
CA ARG A 234 4.70 24.96 -0.99
C ARG A 234 5.96 25.72 -1.35
N GLU A 235 7.05 25.50 -0.62
CA GLU A 235 8.34 25.90 -1.15
C GLU A 235 8.53 25.18 -2.50
N PRO A 236 8.79 25.92 -3.59
CA PRO A 236 9.17 25.29 -4.84
C PRO A 236 10.53 24.63 -4.62
N TYR A 237 10.58 23.31 -4.81
CA TYR A 237 11.85 22.58 -4.90
C TYR A 237 12.65 23.14 -6.08
N VAL A 238 13.56 24.08 -5.80
CA VAL A 238 14.58 24.54 -6.74
C VAL A 238 15.68 23.48 -6.76
N PHE A 239 15.85 22.82 -7.91
CA PHE A 239 17.05 22.03 -8.17
C PHE A 239 18.18 23.01 -8.47
N SER A 240 19.04 23.28 -7.48
CA SER A 240 20.35 23.85 -7.73
C SER A 240 21.27 22.72 -8.19
N ASP A 241 21.18 22.34 -9.47
CA ASP A 241 22.26 21.61 -10.11
C ASP A 241 23.44 22.59 -10.24
N GLY A 242 24.31 22.56 -9.23
CA GLY A 242 25.57 23.30 -9.18
C GLY A 242 26.63 22.64 -10.06
N ILE A 243 26.36 22.47 -11.35
CA ILE A 243 27.37 22.11 -12.35
C ILE A 243 27.32 23.17 -13.45
N ASN A 244 28.19 24.17 -13.32
CA ASN A 244 28.61 24.99 -14.46
C ASN A 244 29.83 24.30 -15.10
N PHE A 245 29.75 24.12 -16.42
CA PHE A 245 30.89 23.78 -17.28
C PHE A 245 31.95 24.89 -17.26
#